data_AF-A0A834C011-F1
#
_entry.id   AF-A0A834C011-F1
#
_cell.length_a   1.000
_cell.length_b   1.000
_cell.length_c   1.000
_cell.angle_alpha   90.00
_cell.angle_beta   90.00
_cell.angle_gamma   90.00
#
_symmetry.space_group_name_H-M   'P 1'
#
loop_
_entity.id
_entity.type
_entity.pdbx_description
1 polymer ?
#
loop_
_entity_poly.entity_id
_entity_poly.type
_entity_poly.pdbx_seq_one_letter_code
_entity_poly.pdbx_strand_id
1 'polypeptide(L)'
;MFNAMEEFWPCDRFLFWSKTRTLMHSYAAVFRHFWTLENTLVGFMFNELIWCGQEEESGFDFDSCPEWSACGDHPVFSLWRQASQKFAEMACGNITVLLNGSIADAFNRKSMFGSVELDSLNPQRVDHVNIKVVTNLEGPNTKATAVRPSVRLRARCVLMEQPEFGGLERKRRRRKCLVISGVVLLLLVAVVLVLALVLTLGRSSGGIKSTFLERCQKFEDLNCQNLWDVFQQAYINRDPCNVPGDAYDPFIKALSFKPKCNRMMFWSKTKDLVHSFTQKRDCFVTVEDVPLGAILNDLTWCGKQGSNETFTTGCPGWSECDNNPVRSYWNRASAAFADAACGDVSAMLSGSIITPFSPGSVFESIEVKRLRSPNVKRMNVVLVIEENAVTNCTNASLDNLQKALAVGISYGCKEVTKAQINKCSSDLEIACGACW
;
A
#
# COMPACT_ATOMS: atom_id res chain seq x y z
N MET A 1 -6.38 -28.16 -15.24
CA MET A 1 -5.35 -27.39 -14.51
C MET A 1 -5.24 -27.84 -13.06
N PHE A 2 -6.21 -27.55 -12.19
CA PHE A 2 -6.10 -27.84 -10.74
C PHE A 2 -5.85 -29.32 -10.37
N ASN A 3 -6.41 -30.29 -11.11
CA ASN A 3 -6.16 -31.72 -10.85
C ASN A 3 -4.72 -32.17 -11.18
N ALA A 4 -3.95 -31.38 -11.93
CA ALA A 4 -2.55 -31.67 -12.24
C ALA A 4 -1.58 -30.99 -11.26
N MET A 5 -2.11 -30.25 -10.27
CA MET A 5 -1.37 -29.39 -9.35
C MET A 5 -1.80 -29.67 -7.92
N GLU A 6 -1.78 -30.94 -7.50
CA GLU A 6 -2.10 -31.33 -6.12
C GLU A 6 -0.99 -30.87 -5.17
N GLU A 7 -1.36 -30.02 -4.22
CA GLU A 7 -0.46 -29.51 -3.19
C GLU A 7 -0.99 -29.87 -1.81
N PHE A 8 -0.09 -30.33 -0.93
CA PHE A 8 -0.43 -30.63 0.44
C PHE A 8 0.11 -29.54 1.37
N TRP A 9 -0.81 -28.88 2.08
CA TRP A 9 -0.50 -27.77 2.99
C TRP A 9 -0.72 -28.18 4.45
N PRO A 10 0.14 -27.78 5.39
CA PRO A 10 -0.04 -28.10 6.80
C PRO A 10 -1.33 -27.48 7.36
N CYS A 11 -2.08 -28.25 8.17
CA CYS A 11 -3.23 -27.74 8.92
C CYS A 11 -2.81 -26.63 9.91
N ASP A 12 -3.80 -25.88 10.40
CA ASP A 12 -3.65 -24.74 11.33
C ASP A 12 -2.96 -23.50 10.76
N ARG A 13 -2.70 -23.50 9.44
CA ARG A 13 -1.90 -22.47 8.78
C ARG A 13 -2.65 -21.70 7.71
N PHE A 14 -3.93 -21.94 7.47
CA PHE A 14 -4.65 -21.29 6.37
C PHE A 14 -5.08 -19.86 6.74
N LEU A 15 -4.74 -18.90 5.88
CA LEU A 15 -5.06 -17.49 6.01
C LEU A 15 -5.89 -17.01 4.83
N PHE A 16 -7.11 -16.59 5.14
CA PHE A 16 -8.06 -15.96 4.21
C PHE A 16 -8.14 -14.46 4.48
N TRP A 17 -8.64 -13.71 3.51
CA TRP A 17 -8.80 -12.26 3.66
C TRP A 17 -9.97 -11.73 2.84
N SER A 18 -10.50 -10.58 3.25
CA SER A 18 -11.48 -9.85 2.46
C SER A 18 -11.20 -8.36 2.56
N LYS A 19 -10.88 -7.73 1.42
CA LYS A 19 -10.54 -6.30 1.31
C LYS A 19 -9.37 -5.86 2.20
N THR A 20 -8.45 -6.78 2.47
CA THR A 20 -7.26 -6.62 3.34
C THR A 20 -6.01 -7.25 2.72
N ARG A 21 -5.92 -7.35 1.38
CA ARG A 21 -4.83 -8.05 0.68
C ARG A 21 -3.43 -7.58 1.11
N THR A 22 -3.19 -6.27 1.13
CA THR A 22 -1.91 -5.69 1.56
C THR A 22 -1.56 -6.03 3.02
N LEU A 23 -2.56 -5.96 3.89
CA LEU A 23 -2.41 -6.32 5.30
C LEU A 23 -2.18 -7.83 5.47
N MET A 24 -2.85 -8.66 4.66
CA MET A 24 -2.65 -10.10 4.63
C MET A 24 -1.21 -10.44 4.29
N HIS A 25 -0.61 -9.80 3.28
CA HIS A 25 0.81 -10.02 2.96
C HIS A 25 1.71 -9.65 4.14
N SER A 26 1.45 -8.50 4.77
CA SER A 26 2.18 -8.07 5.96
C SER A 26 2.03 -9.05 7.12
N TYR A 27 0.81 -9.53 7.34
CA TYR A 27 0.47 -10.44 8.41
C TYR A 27 1.09 -11.84 8.20
N ALA A 28 1.01 -12.39 6.99
CA ALA A 28 1.65 -13.66 6.63
C ALA A 28 3.19 -13.57 6.67
N ALA A 29 3.76 -12.42 6.28
CA ALA A 29 5.21 -12.19 6.34
C ALA A 29 5.72 -12.12 7.81
N VAL A 30 4.94 -11.51 8.71
CA VAL A 30 5.25 -11.44 10.14
C VAL A 30 5.06 -12.80 10.81
N PHE A 31 3.93 -13.45 10.54
CA PHE A 31 3.58 -14.74 11.10
C PHE A 31 3.83 -15.82 10.05
N ARG A 32 5.11 -16.19 9.88
CA ARG A 32 5.65 -17.14 8.87
C ARG A 32 5.11 -18.57 8.90
N HIS A 33 4.05 -18.81 9.67
CA HIS A 33 3.31 -20.06 9.68
C HIS A 33 1.98 -19.95 8.95
N PHE A 34 1.64 -18.83 8.30
CA PHE A 34 0.41 -18.74 7.51
C PHE A 34 0.67 -18.96 6.01
N TRP A 35 -0.21 -19.75 5.41
CA TRP A 35 -0.34 -20.00 3.98
C TRP A 35 -1.59 -19.29 3.48
N THR A 36 -1.42 -18.57 2.38
CA THR A 36 -2.49 -17.85 1.70
C THR A 36 -2.73 -18.50 0.35
N LEU A 37 -3.87 -18.20 -0.27
CA LEU A 37 -4.14 -18.65 -1.64
C LEU A 37 -3.00 -18.27 -2.59
N GLU A 38 -2.39 -17.11 -2.41
CA GLU A 38 -1.25 -16.60 -3.22
C GLU A 38 0.06 -17.38 -3.00
N ASN A 39 0.13 -18.26 -2.00
CA ASN A 39 1.26 -19.17 -1.81
C ASN A 39 1.10 -20.53 -2.52
N THR A 40 -0.09 -20.83 -3.04
CA THR A 40 -0.31 -22.02 -3.88
C THR A 40 0.39 -21.86 -5.22
N LEU A 41 0.75 -22.94 -5.92
CA LEU A 41 1.37 -22.83 -7.25
C LEU A 41 0.49 -22.02 -8.23
N VAL A 42 -0.84 -22.21 -8.19
CA VAL A 42 -1.77 -21.40 -9.00
C VAL A 42 -1.74 -19.95 -8.55
N GLY A 43 -1.82 -19.70 -7.24
CA GLY A 43 -1.76 -18.35 -6.68
C GLY A 43 -0.46 -17.63 -7.00
N PHE A 44 0.67 -18.33 -7.02
CA PHE A 44 1.99 -17.81 -7.37
C PHE A 44 2.11 -17.54 -8.88
N MET A 45 1.73 -18.50 -9.72
CA MET A 45 1.85 -18.40 -11.18
C MET A 45 0.95 -17.33 -11.78
N PHE A 46 -0.27 -17.17 -11.24
CA PHE A 46 -1.28 -16.27 -11.78
C PHE A 46 -1.46 -15.00 -10.94
N ASN A 47 -0.60 -14.80 -9.92
CA ASN A 47 -0.69 -13.60 -9.10
C ASN A 47 -0.52 -12.35 -9.96
N GLU A 48 -1.40 -11.37 -9.76
CA GLU A 48 -1.34 -10.07 -10.47
C GLU A 48 -1.45 -10.16 -12.01
N LEU A 49 -1.74 -11.34 -12.56
CA LEU A 49 -1.98 -11.51 -13.99
C LEU A 49 -3.45 -11.26 -14.34
N ILE A 50 -3.70 -10.53 -15.42
CA ILE A 50 -5.00 -10.44 -16.08
C ILE A 50 -4.84 -10.93 -17.51
N TRP A 51 -5.69 -11.87 -17.91
CA TRP A 51 -5.69 -12.43 -19.26
C TRP A 51 -7.11 -12.79 -19.67
N CYS A 52 -7.33 -12.86 -20.98
CA CYS A 52 -8.59 -13.24 -21.59
C CYS A 52 -8.33 -13.89 -22.95
N GLY A 53 -9.38 -14.48 -23.53
CA GLY A 53 -9.33 -15.02 -24.88
C GLY A 53 -9.72 -13.95 -25.89
N GLN A 54 -9.23 -14.09 -27.12
CA GLN A 54 -9.61 -13.30 -28.29
C GLN A 54 -10.31 -14.20 -29.31
N GLU A 55 -11.32 -13.69 -30.03
CA GLU A 55 -12.14 -14.52 -30.94
C GLU A 55 -11.43 -14.88 -32.24
N GLU A 56 -10.55 -14.01 -32.74
CA GLU A 56 -9.97 -14.12 -34.09
C GLU A 56 -8.59 -14.80 -34.14
N GLU A 57 -7.89 -14.89 -33.01
CA GLU A 57 -6.54 -15.46 -32.93
C GLU A 57 -6.39 -16.48 -31.79
N SER A 58 -5.68 -17.58 -32.03
CA SER A 58 -5.33 -18.51 -30.97
C SER A 58 -4.28 -17.89 -30.05
N GLY A 59 -4.64 -17.57 -28.81
CA GLY A 59 -3.70 -16.97 -27.85
C GLY A 59 -4.40 -16.38 -26.64
N PHE A 60 -3.60 -15.90 -25.69
CA PHE A 60 -4.09 -15.08 -24.59
C PHE A 60 -3.88 -13.61 -24.94
N ASP A 61 -4.93 -12.82 -24.77
CA ASP A 61 -4.83 -11.38 -24.73
C ASP A 61 -4.58 -10.98 -23.26
N PHE A 62 -3.64 -10.06 -23.05
CA PHE A 62 -3.31 -9.48 -21.74
C PHE A 62 -3.58 -7.98 -21.70
N ASP A 63 -3.82 -7.36 -22.85
CA ASP A 63 -3.85 -5.91 -23.06
C ASP A 63 -5.28 -5.38 -23.20
N SER A 64 -6.18 -6.15 -23.83
CA SER A 64 -7.57 -5.72 -24.14
C SER A 64 -8.62 -6.35 -23.23
N CYS A 65 -8.20 -6.93 -22.11
CA CYS A 65 -9.12 -7.66 -21.25
C CYS A 65 -10.04 -6.72 -20.48
N PRO A 66 -11.36 -6.99 -20.48
CA PRO A 66 -12.27 -6.27 -19.62
C PRO A 66 -11.87 -6.49 -18.15
N GLU A 67 -12.23 -5.56 -17.26
CA GLU A 67 -12.05 -5.83 -15.84
C GLU A 67 -12.77 -7.11 -15.45
N TRP A 68 -12.18 -7.91 -14.56
CA TRP A 68 -12.82 -9.13 -14.04
C TRP A 68 -14.16 -8.90 -13.35
N SER A 69 -14.48 -7.64 -13.01
CA SER A 69 -15.76 -7.17 -12.48
C SER A 69 -16.83 -6.96 -13.56
N ALA A 70 -16.42 -6.84 -14.84
CA ALA A 70 -17.28 -6.48 -15.96
C ALA A 70 -18.13 -7.65 -16.46
N CYS A 71 -17.70 -8.90 -16.25
CA CYS A 71 -18.46 -10.09 -16.63
C CYS A 71 -18.31 -11.23 -15.62
N GLY A 72 -19.42 -11.94 -15.37
CA GLY A 72 -19.47 -13.01 -14.35
C GLY A 72 -18.64 -14.26 -14.69
N ASP A 73 -18.31 -14.45 -15.97
CA ASP A 73 -17.54 -15.60 -16.47
C ASP A 73 -16.14 -15.18 -16.97
N HIS A 74 -15.60 -14.05 -16.50
CA HIS A 74 -14.25 -13.62 -16.84
C HIS A 74 -13.23 -14.74 -16.53
N PRO A 75 -12.30 -15.11 -17.43
CA PRO A 75 -11.38 -16.24 -17.22
C PRO A 75 -10.52 -16.09 -15.96
N VAL A 76 -9.99 -14.89 -15.68
CA VAL A 76 -9.31 -14.56 -14.41
C VAL A 76 -10.23 -14.75 -13.21
N PHE A 77 -11.46 -14.22 -13.23
CA PHE A 77 -12.41 -14.41 -12.13
C PHE A 77 -12.75 -15.89 -11.92
N SER A 78 -12.97 -16.62 -13.00
CA SER A 78 -13.24 -18.07 -12.99
C SER A 78 -12.06 -18.86 -12.41
N LEU A 79 -10.82 -18.50 -12.78
CA LEU A 79 -9.61 -19.10 -12.20
C LEU A 79 -9.53 -18.80 -10.71
N TRP A 80 -9.63 -17.54 -10.28
CA TRP A 80 -9.54 -17.18 -8.86
C TRP A 80 -10.69 -17.74 -8.03
N ARG A 81 -11.90 -17.82 -8.59
CA ARG A 81 -13.04 -18.47 -7.96
C ARG A 81 -12.78 -19.95 -7.73
N GLN A 82 -12.29 -20.66 -8.75
CA GLN A 82 -11.96 -22.08 -8.63
C GLN A 82 -10.77 -22.33 -7.70
N ALA A 83 -9.75 -21.46 -7.72
CA ALA A 83 -8.59 -21.52 -6.84
C ALA A 83 -9.00 -21.29 -5.38
N SER A 84 -9.83 -20.27 -5.13
CA SER A 84 -10.38 -19.96 -3.81
C SER A 84 -11.22 -21.13 -3.26
N GLN A 85 -12.07 -21.72 -4.11
CA GLN A 85 -12.83 -22.93 -3.75
C GLN A 85 -11.89 -24.07 -3.35
N LYS A 86 -10.88 -24.39 -4.18
CA LYS A 86 -9.94 -25.49 -3.90
C LYS A 86 -9.13 -25.24 -2.63
N PHE A 87 -8.67 -24.01 -2.42
CA PHE A 87 -7.94 -23.63 -1.22
C PHE A 87 -8.80 -23.78 0.04
N ALA A 88 -10.08 -23.43 -0.02
CA ALA A 88 -11.03 -23.67 1.07
C ALA A 88 -11.34 -25.15 1.30
N GLU A 89 -11.48 -25.96 0.24
CA GLU A 89 -11.68 -27.42 0.34
C GLU A 89 -10.47 -28.13 1.00
N MET A 90 -9.27 -27.58 0.80
CA MET A 90 -8.02 -28.09 1.39
C MET A 90 -7.82 -27.66 2.85
N ALA A 91 -8.46 -26.59 3.29
CA ALA A 91 -8.27 -26.00 4.60
C ALA A 91 -8.61 -26.98 5.74
N CYS A 92 -7.75 -27.02 6.76
CA CYS A 92 -7.91 -27.89 7.92
C CYS A 92 -7.30 -27.30 9.20
N GLY A 93 -7.80 -27.76 10.35
CA GLY A 93 -7.43 -27.26 11.66
C GLY A 93 -8.02 -25.88 11.93
N ASN A 94 -7.26 -25.04 12.62
CA ASN A 94 -7.60 -23.66 12.92
C ASN A 94 -7.23 -22.73 11.77
N ILE A 95 -8.23 -22.15 11.11
CA ILE A 95 -8.00 -21.19 10.02
C ILE A 95 -8.10 -19.75 10.55
N THR A 96 -7.50 -18.80 9.84
CA THR A 96 -7.59 -17.37 10.16
C THR A 96 -8.16 -16.58 8.99
N VAL A 97 -8.98 -15.58 9.28
CA VAL A 97 -9.62 -14.69 8.30
C VAL A 97 -9.36 -13.24 8.70
N LEU A 98 -8.73 -12.46 7.83
CA LEU A 98 -8.52 -11.02 8.04
C LEU A 98 -9.64 -10.21 7.35
N LEU A 99 -10.37 -9.42 8.13
CA LEU A 99 -11.45 -8.56 7.62
C LEU A 99 -11.12 -7.08 7.85
N ASN A 100 -11.55 -6.23 6.92
CA ASN A 100 -11.36 -4.79 7.04
C ASN A 100 -12.43 -4.18 7.98
N GLY A 101 -12.01 -3.72 9.15
CA GLY A 101 -12.89 -3.06 10.14
C GLY A 101 -13.15 -1.58 9.88
N SER A 102 -12.46 -0.98 8.91
CA SER A 102 -12.56 0.46 8.60
C SER A 102 -13.72 0.78 7.64
N ILE A 103 -14.54 -0.23 7.30
CA ILE A 103 -15.70 -0.11 6.42
C ILE A 103 -16.95 -0.59 7.17
N ALA A 104 -18.13 -0.07 6.79
CA ALA A 104 -19.38 -0.33 7.49
C ALA A 104 -19.70 -1.84 7.65
N ASP A 105 -19.42 -2.63 6.60
CA ASP A 105 -19.58 -4.08 6.59
C ASP A 105 -18.23 -4.78 6.40
N ALA A 106 -17.60 -5.15 7.52
CA ALA A 106 -16.31 -5.86 7.51
C ALA A 106 -16.42 -7.24 6.84
N PHE A 107 -17.56 -7.91 7.00
CA PHE A 107 -17.90 -9.14 6.28
C PHE A 107 -18.93 -8.84 5.19
N ASN A 108 -18.62 -9.23 3.95
CA ASN A 108 -19.56 -9.16 2.84
C ASN A 108 -19.82 -10.56 2.29
N ARG A 109 -21.07 -11.04 2.38
CA ARG A 109 -21.47 -12.35 1.87
C ARG A 109 -21.27 -12.51 0.36
N LYS A 110 -21.20 -11.41 -0.40
CA LYS A 110 -20.94 -11.40 -1.84
C LYS A 110 -19.45 -11.31 -2.21
N SER A 111 -18.54 -11.24 -1.23
CA SER A 111 -17.09 -11.27 -1.50
C SER A 111 -16.60 -12.68 -1.81
N MET A 112 -15.42 -12.83 -2.43
CA MET A 112 -14.80 -14.14 -2.71
C MET A 112 -14.79 -15.03 -1.46
N PHE A 113 -14.38 -14.48 -0.32
CA PHE A 113 -14.44 -15.18 0.96
C PHE A 113 -15.87 -15.57 1.35
N GLY A 114 -16.82 -14.63 1.26
CA GLY A 114 -18.19 -14.85 1.72
C GLY A 114 -19.02 -15.81 0.86
N SER A 115 -18.83 -15.81 -0.46
CA SER A 115 -19.67 -16.56 -1.41
C SER A 115 -19.02 -17.82 -1.99
N VAL A 116 -17.70 -17.97 -1.83
CA VAL A 116 -16.96 -19.09 -2.42
C VAL A 116 -16.23 -19.84 -1.32
N GLU A 117 -15.28 -19.19 -0.65
CA GLU A 117 -14.40 -19.86 0.30
C GLU A 117 -15.19 -20.38 1.51
N LEU A 118 -16.02 -19.52 2.12
CA LEU A 118 -16.82 -19.87 3.30
C LEU A 118 -17.76 -21.06 3.05
N ASP A 119 -18.39 -21.11 1.87
CA ASP A 119 -19.32 -22.18 1.50
C ASP A 119 -18.58 -23.48 1.09
N SER A 120 -17.27 -23.40 0.81
CA SER A 120 -16.42 -24.52 0.40
C SER A 120 -15.58 -25.11 1.54
N LEU A 121 -15.59 -24.49 2.73
CA LEU A 121 -14.91 -25.02 3.91
C LEU A 121 -15.54 -26.34 4.35
N ASN A 122 -14.72 -27.37 4.60
CA ASN A 122 -15.20 -28.66 5.08
C ASN A 122 -15.35 -28.65 6.62
N PRO A 123 -16.58 -28.76 7.17
CA PRO A 123 -16.82 -28.72 8.61
C PRO A 123 -16.26 -29.92 9.38
N GLN A 124 -15.84 -30.99 8.70
CA GLN A 124 -15.17 -32.14 9.32
C GLN A 124 -13.65 -31.97 9.41
N ARG A 125 -13.07 -30.97 8.71
CA ARG A 125 -11.62 -30.72 8.68
C ARG A 125 -11.23 -29.42 9.36
N VAL A 126 -12.12 -28.42 9.36
CA VAL A 126 -11.89 -27.11 9.98
C VAL A 126 -12.43 -27.12 11.40
N ASP A 127 -11.53 -27.04 12.38
CA ASP A 127 -11.85 -27.07 13.80
C ASP A 127 -12.33 -25.69 14.30
N HIS A 128 -11.71 -24.62 13.79
CA HIS A 128 -12.03 -23.26 14.20
C HIS A 128 -11.75 -22.22 13.11
N VAL A 129 -12.56 -21.15 13.09
CA VAL A 129 -12.38 -19.99 12.21
C VAL A 129 -12.05 -18.76 13.06
N ASN A 130 -10.77 -18.37 13.08
CA ASN A 130 -10.30 -17.16 13.77
C ASN A 130 -10.54 -15.93 12.91
N ILE A 131 -11.50 -15.08 13.28
CA ILE A 131 -11.76 -13.83 12.56
C ILE A 131 -10.98 -12.70 13.24
N LYS A 132 -10.10 -12.04 12.48
CA LYS A 132 -9.39 -10.83 12.91
C LYS A 132 -9.91 -9.64 12.10
N VAL A 133 -10.66 -8.77 12.76
CA VAL A 133 -11.14 -7.51 12.18
C VAL A 133 -10.10 -6.45 12.46
N VAL A 134 -9.53 -5.86 11.42
CA VAL A 134 -8.43 -4.89 11.54
C VAL A 134 -8.89 -3.51 11.11
N THR A 135 -8.79 -2.53 12.01
CA THR A 135 -9.17 -1.13 11.79
C THR A 135 -7.93 -0.27 11.57
N ASN A 136 -8.05 0.76 10.75
CA ASN A 136 -7.03 1.78 10.60
C ASN A 136 -7.04 2.67 11.86
N LEU A 137 -5.89 2.87 12.51
CA LEU A 137 -5.78 3.63 13.76
C LEU A 137 -6.01 5.14 13.57
N GLU A 138 -5.92 5.63 12.32
CA GLU A 138 -6.04 7.06 11.97
C GLU A 138 -7.36 7.41 11.24
N GLY A 139 -8.31 6.47 11.12
CA GLY A 139 -9.62 6.70 10.50
C GLY A 139 -10.69 7.16 11.51
N PRO A 140 -11.80 7.81 11.07
CA PRO A 140 -12.91 8.08 11.97
C PRO A 140 -13.43 6.76 12.53
N ASN A 141 -13.49 6.66 13.86
CA ASN A 141 -14.01 5.50 14.58
C ASN A 141 -15.49 5.25 14.20
N THR A 142 -15.75 4.59 13.08
CA THR A 142 -17.04 3.99 12.83
C THR A 142 -17.13 2.81 13.78
N LYS A 143 -18.02 2.91 14.76
CA LYS A 143 -18.36 1.80 15.64
C LYS A 143 -18.70 0.59 14.77
N ALA A 144 -17.78 -0.37 14.64
CA ALA A 144 -18.09 -1.67 14.11
C ALA A 144 -19.05 -2.32 15.10
N THR A 145 -20.35 -2.18 14.85
CA THR A 145 -21.37 -2.90 15.63
C THR A 145 -21.12 -4.38 15.41
N ALA A 146 -20.73 -5.08 16.47
CA ALA A 146 -20.64 -6.53 16.47
C ALA A 146 -21.96 -7.11 15.96
N VAL A 147 -21.92 -7.68 14.75
CA VAL A 147 -23.05 -8.42 14.19
C VAL A 147 -23.26 -9.63 15.08
N ARG A 148 -24.44 -9.70 15.73
CA ARG A 148 -24.90 -10.91 16.41
C ARG A 148 -24.93 -12.05 15.38
N PRO A 149 -24.29 -13.20 15.65
CA PRO A 149 -24.22 -14.27 14.68
C PRO A 149 -25.59 -14.95 14.52
N SER A 150 -26.13 -14.93 13.31
CA SER A 150 -27.16 -15.88 12.86
C SER A 150 -26.54 -17.16 12.30
N VAL A 151 -25.36 -17.55 12.81
CA VAL A 151 -24.71 -18.83 12.51
C VAL A 151 -24.10 -19.35 13.80
N ARG A 152 -24.49 -20.55 14.23
CA ARG A 152 -23.89 -21.23 15.39
C ARG A 152 -22.46 -21.64 15.05
N LEU A 153 -21.53 -20.69 15.11
CA LEU A 153 -20.10 -20.94 15.21
C LEU A 153 -19.68 -20.35 16.55
N ARG A 154 -19.12 -21.20 17.43
CA ARG A 154 -18.53 -20.77 18.71
C ARG A 154 -17.26 -19.97 18.40
N ALA A 155 -17.39 -18.71 18.02
CA ALA A 155 -16.28 -17.77 17.91
C ALA A 155 -16.08 -17.08 19.28
N ARG A 156 -14.88 -17.18 19.86
CA ARG A 156 -14.45 -16.29 20.95
C ARG A 156 -13.77 -15.08 20.32
N CYS A 157 -14.43 -13.94 20.33
CA CYS A 157 -13.76 -12.65 20.12
C CYS A 157 -12.99 -12.33 21.41
N VAL A 158 -11.67 -12.11 21.31
CA VAL A 158 -10.87 -11.56 22.41
C VAL A 158 -10.64 -10.08 22.14
N LEU A 159 -11.28 -9.23 22.93
CA LEU A 159 -10.97 -7.80 23.04
C LEU A 159 -10.00 -7.62 24.21
N MET A 160 -8.90 -6.89 24.01
CA MET A 160 -8.07 -6.36 25.10
C MET A 160 -8.67 -5.02 25.54
N GLU A 161 -9.05 -4.89 26.81
CA GLU A 161 -9.42 -3.62 27.44
C GLU A 161 -8.60 -3.43 28.74
N GLN A 162 -8.12 -2.20 28.96
CA GLN A 162 -7.63 -1.72 30.26
C GLN A 162 -8.80 -1.14 31.10
N PRO A 163 -8.69 -1.12 32.44
CA PRO A 163 -9.80 -0.81 33.34
C PRO A 163 -9.92 0.69 33.62
N GLU A 164 -11.13 1.20 33.88
CA GLU A 164 -11.47 1.89 35.14
C GLU A 164 -12.96 2.32 35.23
N PHE A 165 -13.43 2.21 36.48
CA PHE A 165 -14.41 3.03 37.22
C PHE A 165 -15.80 3.42 36.68
N GLY A 166 -16.80 3.07 37.50
CA GLY A 166 -17.68 4.08 38.10
C GLY A 166 -19.12 4.08 37.58
N GLY A 167 -20.05 3.68 38.45
CA GLY A 167 -21.46 3.50 38.10
C GLY A 167 -22.25 4.79 37.87
N LEU A 168 -23.47 4.63 37.33
CA LEU A 168 -24.72 4.98 38.02
C LEU A 168 -25.95 4.61 37.20
N GLU A 169 -26.93 4.04 37.89
CA GLU A 169 -28.22 3.59 37.40
C GLU A 169 -29.04 4.69 36.71
N ARG A 170 -29.73 4.36 35.61
CA ARG A 170 -30.67 5.27 34.94
C ARG A 170 -32.11 4.79 35.07
N LYS A 171 -32.84 5.46 35.98
CA LYS A 171 -34.31 5.40 36.12
C LYS A 171 -35.03 5.81 34.84
N ARG A 172 -36.05 5.03 34.50
CA ARG A 172 -37.01 5.19 33.39
C ARG A 172 -37.85 6.47 33.58
N ARG A 173 -37.81 7.43 32.64
CA ARG A 173 -38.66 8.64 32.67
C ARG A 173 -39.56 8.71 31.43
N ARG A 174 -40.87 8.87 31.68
CA ARG A 174 -41.97 9.00 30.71
C ARG A 174 -41.79 10.22 29.80
N ARG A 175 -42.04 10.06 28.50
CA ARG A 175 -42.07 11.14 27.49
C ARG A 175 -43.35 11.98 27.66
N LYS A 176 -43.22 13.30 27.73
CA LYS A 176 -44.29 14.27 27.44
C LYS A 176 -44.05 14.81 26.03
N CYS A 177 -45.03 14.67 25.15
CA CYS A 177 -44.98 15.19 23.79
C CYS A 177 -45.18 16.72 23.80
N LEU A 178 -44.22 17.47 23.26
CA LEU A 178 -44.41 18.87 22.87
C LEU A 178 -44.96 18.90 21.44
N VAL A 179 -46.12 19.51 21.25
CA VAL A 179 -46.72 19.74 19.93
C VAL A 179 -45.98 20.91 19.27
N ILE A 180 -45.10 20.60 18.32
CA ILE A 180 -44.43 21.60 17.48
C ILE A 180 -45.37 21.91 16.30
N SER A 181 -45.72 23.19 16.11
CA SER A 181 -46.55 23.65 14.98
C SER A 181 -45.99 23.14 13.65
N GLY A 182 -46.84 22.56 12.79
CA GLY A 182 -46.45 21.91 11.55
C GLY A 182 -45.60 22.77 10.60
N VAL A 183 -45.71 24.09 10.72
CA VAL A 183 -44.91 25.06 9.95
C VAL A 183 -43.43 25.06 10.38
N VAL A 184 -43.14 24.92 11.67
CA VAL A 184 -41.77 24.88 12.19
C VAL A 184 -41.08 23.56 11.80
N LEU A 185 -41.83 22.45 11.79
CA LEU A 185 -41.32 21.17 11.33
C LEU A 185 -41.00 21.20 9.83
N LEU A 186 -41.86 21.82 9.01
CA LEU A 186 -41.63 21.98 7.58
C LEU A 186 -40.40 22.84 7.26
N LEU A 187 -40.19 23.96 7.99
CA LEU A 187 -39.01 24.80 7.82
C LEU A 187 -37.72 24.09 8.23
N LEU A 188 -37.74 23.34 9.33
CA LEU A 188 -36.59 22.53 9.76
C LEU A 188 -36.27 21.43 8.74
N VAL A 189 -37.30 20.77 8.19
CA VAL A 189 -37.11 19.76 7.13
C VAL A 189 -36.54 20.40 5.86
N ALA A 190 -37.01 21.57 5.45
CA ALA A 190 -36.47 22.28 4.29
C ALA A 190 -35.00 22.69 4.49
N VAL A 191 -34.64 23.20 5.68
CA VAL A 191 -33.24 23.55 6.02
C VAL A 191 -32.36 22.30 6.05
N VAL A 192 -32.86 21.20 6.62
CA VAL A 192 -32.15 19.91 6.61
C VAL A 192 -32.02 19.35 5.19
N LEU A 193 -33.02 19.51 4.33
CA LEU A 193 -32.96 19.08 2.94
C LEU A 193 -31.97 19.93 2.14
N VAL A 194 -31.91 21.25 2.36
CA VAL A 194 -30.93 22.14 1.73
C VAL A 194 -29.53 21.84 2.23
N LEU A 195 -29.34 21.65 3.54
CA LEU A 195 -28.07 21.22 4.12
C LEU A 195 -27.66 19.83 3.62
N ALA A 196 -28.61 18.90 3.50
CA ALA A 196 -28.37 17.59 2.93
C ALA A 196 -28.01 17.70 1.45
N LEU A 197 -28.67 18.57 0.68
CA LEU A 197 -28.34 18.81 -0.72
C LEU A 197 -26.93 19.42 -0.87
N VAL A 198 -26.58 20.38 -0.03
CA VAL A 198 -25.24 21.00 -0.02
C VAL A 198 -24.18 19.98 0.43
N LEU A 199 -24.49 19.10 1.38
CA LEU A 199 -23.61 18.02 1.82
C LEU A 199 -23.52 16.85 0.81
N THR A 200 -24.54 16.62 -0.02
CA THR A 200 -24.53 15.59 -1.06
C THR A 200 -23.91 16.09 -2.37
N LEU A 201 -24.08 17.37 -2.71
CA LEU A 201 -23.43 18.01 -3.87
C LEU A 201 -21.97 18.41 -3.60
N GLY A 202 -21.60 18.68 -2.34
CA GLY A 202 -20.22 18.99 -1.94
C GLY A 202 -19.32 17.77 -1.75
N ARG A 203 -19.85 16.55 -1.88
CA ARG A 203 -19.08 15.30 -1.77
C ARG A 203 -18.78 14.78 -3.18
N SER A 204 -18.00 15.56 -3.93
CA SER A 204 -17.37 15.08 -5.17
C SER A 204 -16.61 13.81 -4.84
N SER A 205 -16.98 12.72 -5.51
CA SER A 205 -16.36 11.41 -5.43
C SER A 205 -14.83 11.50 -5.52
N GLY A 206 -14.15 10.85 -4.58
CA GLY A 206 -12.69 10.84 -4.47
C GLY A 206 -12.02 10.26 -5.71
N GLY A 207 -11.37 11.12 -6.47
CA GLY A 207 -10.50 10.76 -7.59
C GLY A 207 -9.05 11.16 -7.31
N ILE A 208 -8.11 10.74 -8.16
CA ILE A 208 -6.69 11.05 -7.97
C ILE A 208 -6.43 12.55 -7.80
N LYS A 209 -7.13 13.43 -8.54
CA LYS A 209 -7.02 14.88 -8.39
C LYS A 209 -7.32 15.34 -6.97
N SER A 210 -8.39 14.83 -6.34
CA SER A 210 -8.71 15.23 -4.96
C SER A 210 -7.64 14.75 -3.98
N THR A 211 -7.13 13.53 -4.13
CA THR A 211 -6.06 13.01 -3.27
C THR A 211 -4.76 13.77 -3.45
N PHE A 212 -4.41 14.12 -4.69
CA PHE A 212 -3.26 14.97 -5.01
C PHE A 212 -3.38 16.32 -4.32
N LEU A 213 -4.53 17.00 -4.49
CA LEU A 213 -4.75 18.33 -3.91
C LEU A 213 -4.73 18.28 -2.37
N GLU A 214 -5.38 17.30 -1.76
CA GLU A 214 -5.39 17.11 -0.30
C GLU A 214 -3.98 16.90 0.25
N ARG A 215 -3.16 16.07 -0.41
CA ARG A 215 -1.77 15.82 0.02
C ARG A 215 -0.88 17.03 -0.23
N CYS A 216 -1.04 17.70 -1.37
CA CYS A 216 -0.28 18.89 -1.70
C CYS A 216 -0.53 20.02 -0.69
N GLN A 217 -1.77 20.19 -0.23
CA GLN A 217 -2.15 21.22 0.74
C GLN A 217 -1.47 21.04 2.12
N LYS A 218 -0.86 19.88 2.40
CA LYS A 218 -0.05 19.67 3.61
C LYS A 218 1.30 20.37 3.57
N PHE A 219 1.72 20.87 2.40
CA PHE A 219 2.98 21.58 2.22
C PHE A 219 2.71 23.08 2.04
N GLU A 220 3.40 23.88 2.85
CA GLU A 220 3.34 25.34 2.75
C GLU A 220 3.95 25.84 1.42
N ASP A 221 3.52 27.01 0.97
CA ASP A 221 4.04 27.71 -0.21
C ASP A 221 3.86 27.02 -1.58
N LEU A 222 3.02 25.99 -1.68
CA LEU A 222 2.73 25.33 -2.96
C LEU A 222 1.42 25.80 -3.60
N ASN A 223 1.46 26.19 -4.87
CA ASN A 223 0.25 26.39 -5.68
C ASN A 223 -0.25 25.04 -6.21
N CYS A 224 -0.99 24.31 -5.36
CA CYS A 224 -1.43 22.94 -5.64
C CYS A 224 -2.30 22.79 -6.90
N GLN A 225 -3.09 23.81 -7.24
CA GLN A 225 -3.88 23.77 -8.46
C GLN A 225 -2.97 23.84 -9.70
N ASN A 226 -2.04 24.79 -9.72
CA ASN A 226 -1.05 24.89 -10.79
C ASN A 226 -0.18 23.63 -10.86
N LEU A 227 0.23 23.06 -9.73
CA LEU A 227 1.01 21.82 -9.69
C LEU A 227 0.26 20.64 -10.29
N TRP A 228 -1.03 20.49 -9.97
CA TRP A 228 -1.87 19.47 -10.61
C TRP A 228 -1.96 19.69 -12.12
N ASP A 229 -2.17 20.95 -12.54
CA ASP A 229 -2.33 21.30 -13.94
C ASP A 229 -1.05 21.05 -14.74
N VAL A 230 0.12 21.31 -14.18
CA VAL A 230 1.42 20.97 -14.78
C VAL A 230 1.69 19.47 -14.75
N PHE A 231 1.38 18.79 -13.64
CA PHE A 231 1.57 17.34 -13.47
C PHE A 231 0.82 16.54 -14.54
N GLN A 232 -0.47 16.85 -14.77
CA GLN A 232 -1.28 16.09 -15.71
C GLN A 232 -0.81 16.22 -17.17
N GLN A 233 -0.16 17.33 -17.55
CA GLN A 233 0.36 17.52 -18.92
C GLN A 233 1.42 16.47 -19.33
N ALA A 234 2.04 15.80 -18.37
CA ALA A 234 3.02 14.77 -18.66
C ALA A 234 2.40 13.57 -19.39
N TYR A 235 1.13 13.25 -19.12
CA TYR A 235 0.51 11.99 -19.55
C TYR A 235 -0.86 12.15 -20.23
N ILE A 236 -1.61 13.25 -20.04
CA ILE A 236 -2.90 13.42 -20.72
C ILE A 236 -2.71 13.47 -22.23
N ASN A 237 -3.70 12.95 -22.96
CA ASN A 237 -3.68 12.84 -24.43
C ASN A 237 -2.43 12.13 -24.98
N ARG A 238 -1.85 11.21 -24.19
CA ARG A 238 -0.72 10.38 -24.60
C ARG A 238 -1.07 8.91 -24.46
N ASP A 239 -0.37 8.11 -25.26
CA ASP A 239 -0.30 6.68 -25.07
C ASP A 239 0.30 6.39 -23.67
N PRO A 240 -0.40 5.61 -22.81
CA PRO A 240 0.07 5.31 -21.47
C PRO A 240 1.34 4.44 -21.44
N CYS A 241 1.84 3.95 -22.56
CA CYS A 241 3.16 3.30 -22.67
C CYS A 241 4.24 4.17 -23.29
N ASN A 242 3.93 5.43 -23.63
CA ASN A 242 4.86 6.37 -24.25
C ASN A 242 4.89 7.72 -23.52
N VAL A 243 5.08 7.66 -22.20
CA VAL A 243 5.29 8.83 -21.34
C VAL A 243 6.75 8.81 -20.86
N PRO A 244 7.66 9.55 -21.49
CA PRO A 244 9.06 9.58 -21.07
C PRO A 244 9.22 10.32 -19.73
N GLY A 245 10.28 10.00 -18.98
CA GLY A 245 10.52 10.60 -17.66
C GLY A 245 10.66 12.12 -17.68
N ASP A 246 11.25 12.69 -18.73
CA ASP A 246 11.43 14.14 -18.91
C ASP A 246 10.11 14.90 -19.12
N ALA A 247 9.02 14.20 -19.44
CA ALA A 247 7.68 14.80 -19.49
C ALA A 247 7.26 15.38 -18.12
N TYR A 248 7.84 14.91 -17.02
CA TYR A 248 7.58 15.41 -15.67
C TYR A 248 8.51 16.55 -15.22
N ASP A 249 9.50 16.95 -16.04
CA ASP A 249 10.43 18.03 -15.69
C ASP A 249 9.73 19.36 -15.36
N PRO A 250 8.67 19.78 -16.08
CA PRO A 250 7.92 20.98 -15.73
C PRO A 250 7.32 20.89 -14.32
N PHE A 251 6.79 19.73 -13.93
CA PHE A 251 6.19 19.51 -12.62
C PHE A 251 7.26 19.54 -11.52
N ILE A 252 8.37 18.85 -11.70
CA ILE A 252 9.48 18.80 -10.74
C ILE A 252 10.08 20.20 -10.56
N LYS A 253 10.22 20.97 -11.65
CA LYS A 253 10.69 22.36 -11.60
C LYS A 253 9.70 23.27 -10.87
N ALA A 254 8.39 23.10 -11.11
CA ALA A 254 7.35 23.87 -10.45
C ALA A 254 7.25 23.56 -8.95
N LEU A 255 7.52 22.32 -8.52
CA LEU A 255 7.60 21.95 -7.11
C LEU A 255 8.74 22.67 -6.38
N SER A 256 9.89 22.83 -7.05
CA SER A 256 11.09 23.47 -6.50
C SER A 256 11.43 23.01 -5.06
N PHE A 257 11.34 21.70 -4.81
CA PHE A 257 11.54 21.15 -3.47
C PHE A 257 12.96 21.44 -2.95
N LYS A 258 13.06 21.80 -1.66
CA LYS A 258 14.35 22.12 -1.04
C LYS A 258 14.96 20.85 -0.44
N PRO A 259 16.21 20.48 -0.80
CA PRO A 259 16.85 19.31 -0.21
C PRO A 259 17.11 19.51 1.27
N LYS A 260 17.04 18.42 2.04
CA LYS A 260 17.38 18.41 3.47
C LYS A 260 18.78 17.82 3.64
N CYS A 261 19.81 18.64 3.40
CA CYS A 261 21.20 18.18 3.45
C CYS A 261 21.52 17.44 4.75
N ASN A 262 22.37 16.41 4.67
CA ASN A 262 22.72 15.50 5.77
C ASN A 262 21.58 14.60 6.29
N ARG A 263 20.36 14.76 5.77
CA ARG A 263 19.16 14.04 6.24
C ARG A 263 18.48 13.22 5.13
N MET A 264 18.98 13.26 3.90
CA MET A 264 18.36 12.53 2.79
C MET A 264 18.68 11.04 2.88
N MET A 265 17.63 10.21 2.88
CA MET A 265 17.73 8.76 3.00
C MET A 265 17.07 8.07 1.80
N PHE A 266 17.86 7.28 1.09
CA PHE A 266 17.42 6.36 0.07
C PHE A 266 17.07 5.01 0.70
N TRP A 267 16.37 4.17 -0.04
CA TRP A 267 16.00 2.85 0.45
C TRP A 267 15.85 1.86 -0.71
N SER A 268 16.11 0.58 -0.43
CA SER A 268 15.84 -0.49 -1.39
C SER A 268 15.37 -1.74 -0.65
N LYS A 269 14.17 -2.22 -1.03
CA LYS A 269 13.49 -3.37 -0.41
C LYS A 269 13.28 -3.22 1.11
N THR A 270 13.15 -1.99 1.59
CA THR A 270 13.00 -1.62 3.02
C THR A 270 11.93 -0.54 3.25
N LYS A 271 11.06 -0.29 2.24
CA LYS A 271 10.01 0.77 2.23
C LYS A 271 9.29 0.91 3.58
N ASP A 272 8.70 -0.18 4.05
CA ASP A 272 7.86 -0.14 5.25
C ASP A 272 8.65 0.23 6.51
N LEU A 273 9.89 -0.27 6.62
CA LEU A 273 10.74 -0.02 7.78
C LEU A 273 11.24 1.43 7.79
N VAL A 274 11.67 1.94 6.63
CA VAL A 274 12.17 3.32 6.54
C VAL A 274 11.05 4.32 6.80
N HIS A 275 9.84 4.11 6.27
CA HIS A 275 8.71 5.01 6.54
C HIS A 275 8.21 4.91 7.98
N SER A 276 8.16 3.70 8.56
CA SER A 276 7.88 3.54 10.01
C SER A 276 8.88 4.32 10.86
N PHE A 277 10.15 4.37 10.43
CA PHE A 277 11.19 5.14 11.10
C PHE A 277 11.00 6.65 10.91
N THR A 278 10.88 7.15 9.68
CA THR A 278 10.78 8.60 9.40
C THR A 278 9.47 9.23 9.90
N GLN A 279 8.39 8.46 9.98
CA GLN A 279 7.13 8.91 10.60
C GLN A 279 7.25 9.14 12.11
N LYS A 280 8.09 8.35 12.80
CA LYS A 280 8.29 8.45 14.25
C LYS A 280 9.42 9.40 14.63
N ARG A 281 10.31 9.72 13.68
CA ARG A 281 11.55 10.46 13.92
C ARG A 281 11.81 11.48 12.82
N ASP A 282 11.92 12.75 13.21
CA ASP A 282 12.42 13.81 12.33
C ASP A 282 13.96 13.76 12.17
N CYS A 283 14.50 12.60 11.80
CA CYS A 283 15.93 12.38 11.61
C CYS A 283 16.31 12.46 10.13
N PHE A 284 15.59 11.70 9.30
CA PHE A 284 15.86 11.56 7.87
C PHE A 284 14.58 11.81 7.09
N VAL A 285 14.74 12.11 5.80
CA VAL A 285 13.63 12.24 4.85
C VAL A 285 13.92 11.36 3.64
N THR A 286 12.96 10.55 3.24
CA THR A 286 12.98 9.84 1.96
C THR A 286 12.34 10.69 0.86
N VAL A 287 12.33 10.19 -0.37
CA VAL A 287 11.64 10.86 -1.49
C VAL A 287 10.14 11.01 -1.20
N GLU A 288 9.53 10.05 -0.50
CA GLU A 288 8.12 10.06 -0.10
C GLU A 288 7.81 10.94 1.12
N ASP A 289 8.81 11.50 1.80
CA ASP A 289 8.64 12.44 2.91
C ASP A 289 8.67 13.91 2.45
N VAL A 290 9.10 14.17 1.21
CA VAL A 290 9.15 15.51 0.60
C VAL A 290 8.03 15.68 -0.44
N PRO A 291 7.62 16.92 -0.80
CA PRO A 291 6.50 17.14 -1.73
C PRO A 291 6.60 16.35 -3.04
N LEU A 292 7.82 16.11 -3.51
CA LEU A 292 8.12 15.32 -4.69
C LEU A 292 7.48 13.91 -4.60
N GLY A 293 7.80 13.08 -3.61
CA GLY A 293 7.20 11.75 -3.50
C GLY A 293 5.89 11.75 -2.71
N ALA A 294 5.77 12.55 -1.66
CA ALA A 294 4.66 12.49 -0.71
C ALA A 294 3.27 12.68 -1.36
N ILE A 295 3.18 13.59 -2.33
CA ILE A 295 1.92 13.89 -3.01
C ILE A 295 1.43 12.66 -3.81
N LEU A 296 2.36 11.92 -4.42
CA LEU A 296 2.07 10.86 -5.39
C LEU A 296 2.31 9.44 -4.85
N ASN A 297 2.75 9.30 -3.60
CA ASN A 297 3.06 8.00 -3.00
C ASN A 297 1.84 7.06 -3.02
N ASP A 298 2.06 5.84 -3.50
CA ASP A 298 1.04 4.79 -3.64
C ASP A 298 -0.18 5.18 -4.52
N LEU A 299 -0.03 6.17 -5.42
CA LEU A 299 -1.02 6.50 -6.44
C LEU A 299 -0.67 5.84 -7.78
N THR A 300 -1.69 5.55 -8.57
CA THR A 300 -1.57 5.06 -9.95
C THR A 300 -2.32 6.00 -10.87
N TRP A 301 -1.72 6.33 -12.01
CA TRP A 301 -2.34 7.20 -13.01
C TRP A 301 -1.84 6.91 -14.41
N CYS A 302 -2.68 7.23 -15.39
CA CYS A 302 -2.32 7.25 -16.79
C CYS A 302 -3.24 8.17 -17.58
N GLY A 303 -2.80 8.52 -18.79
CA GLY A 303 -3.66 9.14 -19.79
C GLY A 303 -4.11 8.12 -20.83
N LYS A 304 -4.86 8.62 -21.81
CA LYS A 304 -5.24 7.87 -22.99
C LYS A 304 -5.13 8.78 -24.20
N GLN A 305 -4.59 8.27 -25.31
CA GLN A 305 -4.50 9.03 -26.55
C GLN A 305 -5.91 9.48 -26.99
N GLY A 306 -6.06 10.76 -27.33
CA GLY A 306 -7.34 11.37 -27.66
C GLY A 306 -8.21 11.79 -26.46
N SER A 307 -7.75 11.58 -25.22
CA SER A 307 -8.47 11.99 -24.00
C SER A 307 -7.63 12.91 -23.13
N ASN A 308 -8.26 13.95 -22.58
CA ASN A 308 -7.66 14.84 -21.59
C ASN A 308 -7.96 14.41 -20.14
N GLU A 309 -8.55 13.23 -19.95
CA GLU A 309 -8.86 12.71 -18.62
C GLU A 309 -7.66 11.97 -18.00
N THR A 310 -7.64 11.91 -16.67
CA THR A 310 -6.72 11.05 -15.92
C THR A 310 -7.46 9.78 -15.51
N PHE A 311 -6.89 8.64 -15.87
CA PHE A 311 -7.39 7.33 -15.49
C PHE A 311 -6.58 6.77 -14.32
N THR A 312 -7.23 6.02 -13.45
CA THR A 312 -6.59 5.29 -12.32
C THR A 312 -6.78 3.78 -12.43
N THR A 313 -7.47 3.32 -13.47
CA THR A 313 -7.72 1.93 -13.82
C THR A 313 -7.30 1.71 -15.29
N GLY A 314 -6.94 0.48 -15.64
CA GLY A 314 -6.42 0.18 -16.99
C GLY A 314 -5.11 0.89 -17.31
N CYS A 315 -4.31 1.21 -16.29
CA CYS A 315 -3.00 1.82 -16.46
C CYS A 315 -1.92 0.75 -16.47
N PRO A 316 -0.91 0.87 -17.33
CA PRO A 316 0.11 -0.15 -17.45
C PRO A 316 0.94 -0.27 -16.17
N GLY A 317 1.10 -1.51 -15.71
CA GLY A 317 1.94 -1.86 -14.59
C GLY A 317 3.43 -1.60 -14.82
N TRP A 318 4.24 -1.74 -13.77
CA TRP A 318 5.67 -1.43 -13.79
C TRP A 318 6.45 -2.15 -14.90
N SER A 319 6.04 -3.38 -15.22
CA SER A 319 6.72 -4.27 -16.16
C SER A 319 6.04 -4.36 -17.54
N GLU A 320 4.86 -3.77 -17.72
CA GLU A 320 4.10 -3.87 -18.98
C GLU A 320 4.73 -3.05 -20.09
N CYS A 321 5.29 -1.88 -19.74
CA CYS A 321 6.08 -1.08 -20.67
C CYS A 321 7.06 -0.15 -19.95
N ASP A 322 8.17 0.17 -20.62
CA ASP A 322 9.28 0.91 -20.00
C ASP A 322 8.94 2.36 -19.66
N ASN A 323 8.13 3.01 -20.49
CA ASN A 323 7.78 4.42 -20.37
C ASN A 323 6.32 4.61 -19.95
N ASN A 324 5.85 3.83 -18.97
CA ASN A 324 4.55 4.11 -18.36
C ASN A 324 4.60 5.33 -17.41
N PRO A 325 3.51 6.09 -17.26
CA PRO A 325 3.45 7.31 -16.46
C PRO A 325 4.02 7.16 -15.05
N VAL A 326 3.68 6.07 -14.34
CA VAL A 326 4.07 5.87 -12.95
C VAL A 326 5.55 5.53 -12.83
N ARG A 327 6.05 4.57 -13.62
CA ARG A 327 7.48 4.19 -13.66
C ARG A 327 8.34 5.36 -14.12
N SER A 328 7.93 6.06 -15.17
CA SER A 328 8.61 7.26 -15.66
C SER A 328 8.66 8.37 -14.62
N TYR A 329 7.57 8.59 -13.89
CA TYR A 329 7.54 9.53 -12.79
C TYR A 329 8.53 9.16 -11.69
N TRP A 330 8.46 7.93 -11.15
CA TRP A 330 9.32 7.53 -10.05
C TRP A 330 10.79 7.49 -10.46
N ASN A 331 11.12 7.04 -11.67
CA ASN A 331 12.47 7.13 -12.21
C ASN A 331 12.95 8.59 -12.26
N ARG A 332 12.09 9.52 -12.70
CA ARG A 332 12.47 10.94 -12.80
C ARG A 332 12.52 11.64 -11.43
N ALA A 333 11.62 11.30 -10.52
CA ALA A 333 11.58 11.80 -9.15
C ALA A 333 12.79 11.32 -8.35
N SER A 334 13.12 10.03 -8.40
CA SER A 334 14.35 9.46 -7.83
C SER A 334 15.60 10.12 -8.39
N ALA A 335 15.63 10.36 -9.71
CA ALA A 335 16.69 11.12 -10.35
C ALA A 335 16.82 12.55 -9.78
N ALA A 336 15.73 13.29 -9.67
CA ALA A 336 15.74 14.65 -9.14
C ALA A 336 16.12 14.69 -7.64
N PHE A 337 15.64 13.73 -6.86
CA PHE A 337 15.99 13.57 -5.45
C PHE A 337 17.50 13.30 -5.28
N ALA A 338 18.07 12.43 -6.10
CA ALA A 338 19.50 12.15 -6.11
C ALA A 338 20.34 13.33 -6.60
N ASP A 339 19.90 14.06 -7.63
CA ASP A 339 20.59 15.26 -8.14
C ASP A 339 20.64 16.37 -7.07
N ALA A 340 19.59 16.49 -6.25
CA ALA A 340 19.49 17.47 -5.18
C ALA A 340 20.24 17.05 -3.90
N ALA A 341 20.77 15.83 -3.84
CA ALA A 341 21.41 15.29 -2.66
C ALA A 341 22.64 16.10 -2.23
N CYS A 342 22.78 16.33 -0.92
CA CYS A 342 23.85 17.14 -0.37
C CYS A 342 24.26 16.71 1.05
N GLY A 343 25.54 16.90 1.36
CA GLY A 343 26.15 16.50 2.62
C GLY A 343 26.31 14.99 2.72
N ASP A 344 26.05 14.46 3.91
CA ASP A 344 26.02 13.02 4.15
C ASP A 344 24.65 12.45 3.76
N VAL A 345 24.63 11.42 2.93
CA VAL A 345 23.41 10.72 2.54
C VAL A 345 23.42 9.31 3.13
N SER A 346 22.24 8.76 3.38
CA SER A 346 22.09 7.40 3.90
C SER A 346 21.28 6.53 2.95
N ALA A 347 21.50 5.21 2.96
CA ALA A 347 20.68 4.25 2.24
C ALA A 347 20.33 3.06 3.15
N MET A 348 19.04 2.85 3.41
CA MET A 348 18.57 1.69 4.18
C MET A 348 18.34 0.51 3.24
N LEU A 349 19.15 -0.54 3.34
CA LEU A 349 19.11 -1.71 2.45
C LEU A 349 18.74 -2.98 3.20
N SER A 350 18.07 -3.92 2.53
CA SER A 350 17.70 -5.20 3.13
C SER A 350 18.89 -6.17 3.15
N GLY A 351 19.28 -6.63 4.33
CA GLY A 351 20.27 -7.72 4.51
C GLY A 351 19.68 -9.13 4.39
N SER A 352 18.34 -9.23 4.32
CA SER A 352 17.59 -10.50 4.16
C SER A 352 17.58 -11.02 2.72
N ILE A 353 18.21 -10.31 1.78
CA ILE A 353 18.32 -10.71 0.36
C ILE A 353 19.78 -10.89 -0.03
N ILE A 354 20.06 -11.75 -1.02
CA ILE A 354 21.41 -12.13 -1.46
C ILE A 354 22.19 -10.93 -2.03
N THR A 355 21.49 -9.98 -2.64
CA THR A 355 22.05 -8.80 -3.30
C THR A 355 21.38 -7.51 -2.81
N PRO A 356 21.77 -6.98 -1.62
CA PRO A 356 21.24 -5.74 -1.06
C PRO A 356 21.33 -4.55 -2.02
N PHE A 357 22.43 -4.45 -2.77
CA PHE A 357 22.53 -3.57 -3.92
C PHE A 357 22.03 -4.29 -5.18
N SER A 358 20.70 -4.31 -5.33
CA SER A 358 20.02 -5.13 -6.35
C SER A 358 20.19 -4.56 -7.76
N PRO A 359 20.69 -5.35 -8.73
CA PRO A 359 20.83 -4.91 -10.12
C PRO A 359 19.48 -4.49 -10.72
N GLY A 360 19.45 -3.39 -11.47
CA GLY A 360 18.24 -2.90 -12.13
C GLY A 360 17.22 -2.24 -11.19
N SER A 361 17.50 -2.17 -9.89
CA SER A 361 16.70 -1.36 -8.97
C SER A 361 16.84 0.13 -9.30
N VAL A 362 15.84 0.95 -8.95
CA VAL A 362 15.92 2.41 -9.09
C VAL A 362 17.13 2.97 -8.32
N PHE A 363 17.40 2.43 -7.15
CA PHE A 363 18.56 2.81 -6.34
C PHE A 363 19.89 2.59 -7.08
N GLU A 364 20.12 1.40 -7.66
CA GLU A 364 21.34 1.10 -8.42
C GLU A 364 21.39 1.84 -9.75
N SER A 365 20.32 1.76 -10.53
CA SER A 365 20.32 2.15 -11.93
C SER A 365 20.21 3.66 -12.13
N ILE A 366 19.64 4.39 -11.16
CA ILE A 366 19.34 5.83 -11.27
C ILE A 366 19.98 6.62 -10.13
N GLU A 367 19.63 6.31 -8.89
CA GLU A 367 19.92 7.20 -7.75
C GLU A 367 21.42 7.29 -7.47
N VAL A 368 22.09 6.14 -7.31
CA VAL A 368 23.53 6.10 -7.00
C VAL A 368 24.38 6.79 -8.07
N LYS A 369 24.03 6.61 -9.36
CA LYS A 369 24.76 7.21 -10.50
C LYS A 369 24.63 8.72 -10.57
N ARG A 370 23.66 9.29 -9.85
CA ARG A 370 23.36 10.73 -9.81
C ARG A 370 23.91 11.44 -8.58
N LEU A 371 24.45 10.72 -7.60
CA LEU A 371 25.17 11.32 -6.48
C LEU A 371 26.51 11.89 -6.96
N ARG A 372 26.73 13.21 -6.74
CA ARG A 372 27.92 13.92 -7.22
C ARG A 372 28.71 14.55 -6.08
N SER A 373 30.03 14.39 -6.14
CA SER A 373 30.99 15.20 -5.38
C SER A 373 31.12 16.59 -6.04
N PRO A 374 31.32 17.70 -5.28
CA PRO A 374 31.50 17.77 -3.83
C PRO A 374 30.19 17.94 -3.03
N ASN A 375 29.03 17.95 -3.69
CA ASN A 375 27.74 18.17 -3.04
C ASN A 375 27.46 17.06 -2.03
N VAL A 376 27.61 15.80 -2.44
CA VAL A 376 27.56 14.63 -1.57
C VAL A 376 28.95 14.31 -1.06
N LYS A 377 29.11 14.18 0.26
CA LYS A 377 30.38 13.92 0.94
C LYS A 377 30.54 12.46 1.33
N ARG A 378 29.45 11.82 1.73
CA ARG A 378 29.44 10.45 2.26
C ARG A 378 28.15 9.73 1.91
N MET A 379 28.27 8.46 1.55
CA MET A 379 27.18 7.49 1.51
C MET A 379 27.29 6.56 2.73
N ASN A 380 26.26 6.58 3.59
CA ASN A 380 26.11 5.71 4.76
C ASN A 380 25.08 4.61 4.48
N VAL A 381 25.54 3.38 4.28
CA VAL A 381 24.66 2.22 4.16
C VAL A 381 24.25 1.74 5.55
N VAL A 382 22.95 1.67 5.78
CA VAL A 382 22.33 1.01 6.94
C VAL A 382 21.77 -0.32 6.45
N LEU A 383 22.54 -1.39 6.62
CA LEU A 383 22.16 -2.73 6.21
C LEU A 383 21.31 -3.40 7.30
N VAL A 384 20.04 -3.62 7.01
CA VAL A 384 19.08 -4.15 7.98
C VAL A 384 19.21 -5.67 8.06
N ILE A 385 19.71 -6.15 9.20
CA ILE A 385 19.88 -7.56 9.51
C ILE A 385 18.63 -8.06 10.25
N GLU A 386 17.96 -9.08 9.70
CA GLU A 386 16.91 -9.84 10.39
C GLU A 386 17.42 -11.26 10.74
N GLU A 387 16.63 -12.08 11.45
CA GLU A 387 17.01 -13.47 11.77
C GLU A 387 17.35 -14.32 10.53
N ASN A 388 16.85 -13.92 9.35
CA ASN A 388 17.14 -14.54 8.06
C ASN A 388 18.17 -13.76 7.23
N ALA A 389 18.99 -12.91 7.85
CA ALA A 389 20.01 -12.20 7.10
C ALA A 389 20.97 -13.19 6.45
N VAL A 390 21.00 -13.15 5.12
CA VAL A 390 21.92 -13.96 4.31
C VAL A 390 23.13 -13.15 3.85
N THR A 391 23.20 -11.86 4.23
CA THR A 391 24.27 -10.94 3.85
C THR A 391 24.69 -10.03 4.99
N ASN A 392 25.84 -9.37 4.80
CA ASN A 392 26.48 -8.49 5.74
C ASN A 392 27.17 -7.34 4.95
N CYS A 393 27.84 -6.42 5.64
CA CYS A 393 28.51 -5.28 4.99
C CYS A 393 29.70 -5.67 4.08
N THR A 394 30.16 -6.92 4.15
CA THR A 394 31.23 -7.46 3.28
C THR A 394 30.69 -8.12 2.00
N ASN A 395 29.37 -8.04 1.75
CA ASN A 395 28.76 -8.62 0.56
C ASN A 395 29.25 -7.94 -0.73
N ALA A 396 29.57 -8.74 -1.76
CA ALA A 396 30.11 -8.25 -3.03
C ALA A 396 29.23 -7.22 -3.75
N SER A 397 27.90 -7.24 -3.55
CA SER A 397 27.03 -6.22 -4.13
C SER A 397 27.26 -4.83 -3.50
N LEU A 398 27.67 -4.77 -2.23
CA LEU A 398 28.01 -3.53 -1.55
C LEU A 398 29.39 -2.99 -1.97
N ASP A 399 30.33 -3.87 -2.34
CA ASP A 399 31.56 -3.46 -3.02
C ASP A 399 31.26 -2.82 -4.38
N ASN A 400 30.27 -3.36 -5.11
CA ASN A 400 29.83 -2.78 -6.37
C ASN A 400 29.17 -1.41 -6.17
N LEU A 401 28.38 -1.25 -5.10
CA LEU A 401 27.85 0.06 -4.70
C LEU A 401 28.98 1.06 -4.45
N GLN A 402 30.01 0.68 -3.67
CA GLN A 402 31.15 1.54 -3.39
C GLN A 402 31.88 1.95 -4.69
N LYS A 403 32.05 1.02 -5.64
CA LYS A 403 32.67 1.31 -6.94
C LYS A 403 31.80 2.20 -7.85
N ALA A 404 30.48 2.13 -7.70
CA ALA A 404 29.54 2.93 -8.49
C ALA A 404 29.45 4.40 -8.03
N LEU A 405 29.88 4.70 -6.80
CA LEU A 405 29.90 6.07 -6.28
C LEU A 405 30.93 6.94 -7.03
N ALA A 406 30.57 8.20 -7.26
CA ALA A 406 31.49 9.15 -7.88
C ALA A 406 32.72 9.40 -6.99
N VAL A 407 33.88 9.61 -7.64
CA VAL A 407 35.14 9.90 -6.95
C VAL A 407 34.97 11.09 -6.00
N GLY A 408 35.45 10.93 -4.76
CA GLY A 408 35.35 11.94 -3.71
C GLY A 408 34.16 11.76 -2.76
N ILE A 409 33.22 10.85 -3.05
CA ILE A 409 32.21 10.43 -2.08
C ILE A 409 32.79 9.32 -1.20
N SER A 410 32.85 9.56 0.11
CA SER A 410 33.25 8.53 1.07
C SER A 410 32.14 7.48 1.28
N TYR A 411 32.53 6.25 1.61
CA TYR A 411 31.60 5.15 1.81
C TYR A 411 31.71 4.60 3.23
N GLY A 412 30.58 4.22 3.82
CA GLY A 412 30.52 3.49 5.07
C GLY A 412 29.30 2.57 5.10
N CYS A 413 29.43 1.41 5.74
CA CYS A 413 28.33 0.46 5.92
C CYS A 413 28.25 0.04 7.38
N LYS A 414 27.04 -0.01 7.92
CA LYS A 414 26.75 -0.55 9.26
C LYS A 414 25.62 -1.56 9.21
N GLU A 415 25.82 -2.66 9.90
CA GLU A 415 24.83 -3.70 10.11
C GLU A 415 23.97 -3.35 11.32
N VAL A 416 22.65 -3.33 11.15
CA VAL A 416 21.73 -2.92 12.21
C VAL A 416 20.55 -3.86 12.22
N THR A 417 20.16 -4.32 13.40
CA THR A 417 18.97 -5.17 13.51
C THR A 417 17.69 -4.35 13.36
N LYS A 418 16.66 -4.93 12.76
CA LYS A 418 15.31 -4.32 12.72
C LYS A 418 14.80 -3.95 14.11
N ALA A 419 15.10 -4.77 15.12
CA ALA A 419 14.74 -4.50 16.51
C ALA A 419 15.40 -3.22 17.04
N GLN A 420 16.68 -3.01 16.72
CA GLN A 420 17.40 -1.78 17.07
C GLN A 420 16.80 -0.55 16.38
N ILE A 421 16.49 -0.64 15.08
CA ILE A 421 15.83 0.47 14.36
C ILE A 421 14.49 0.80 15.00
N ASN A 422 13.67 -0.21 15.32
CA ASN A 422 12.37 0.00 15.97
C ASN A 422 12.51 0.61 17.37
N LYS A 423 13.46 0.14 18.18
CA LYS A 423 13.77 0.73 19.50
C LYS A 423 14.21 2.18 19.34
N CYS A 424 15.14 2.44 18.42
CA CYS A 424 15.61 3.79 18.09
C CYS A 424 14.58 4.63 17.34
N SER A 425 13.45 4.10 16.90
CA SER A 425 12.36 4.93 16.41
C SER A 425 11.49 5.42 17.57
N SER A 426 11.44 4.68 18.68
CA SER A 426 10.49 4.91 19.78
C SER A 426 11.06 5.75 20.94
N ASP A 427 12.40 5.80 21.11
CA ASP A 427 13.07 6.47 22.25
C ASP A 427 13.73 7.82 21.91
N LEU A 428 12.96 8.92 21.92
CA LEU A 428 13.37 10.23 21.37
C LEU A 428 14.70 10.81 21.91
N GLU A 429 15.20 10.30 23.03
CA GLU A 429 16.48 10.69 23.64
C GLU A 429 17.70 10.16 22.86
N ILE A 430 17.54 9.10 22.07
CA ILE A 430 18.63 8.56 21.24
C ILE A 430 18.86 9.47 20.04
N ALA A 431 20.07 10.03 19.94
CA ALA A 431 20.48 10.83 18.79
C ALA A 431 20.41 10.04 17.48
N CYS A 432 19.98 10.68 16.39
CA CYS A 432 19.75 10.03 15.09
C CYS A 432 20.95 9.22 14.57
N GLY A 433 22.17 9.73 14.73
CA GLY A 433 23.40 9.05 14.31
C GLY A 433 23.80 7.84 15.17
N ALA A 434 23.17 7.66 16.33
CA ALA A 434 23.33 6.50 17.21
C ALA A 434 22.31 5.40 16.94
N CYS A 435 21.36 5.61 16.01
CA CYS A 435 20.45 4.55 15.59
C CYS A 435 21.14 3.41 14.83
N TRP A 436 22.38 3.62 14.36
CA TRP A 436 23.19 2.65 13.64
C TRP A 436 24.66 2.68 14.03
#